data_AF-A0A8H3NPN5-F1
#
_entry.id   AF-A0A8H3NPN5-F1
#
_cell.length_a   1.000
_cell.length_b   1.000
_cell.length_c   1.000
_cell.angle_alpha   90.00
_cell.angle_beta   90.00
_cell.angle_gamma   90.00
#
_symmetry.space_group_name_H-M   'P 1'
#
loop_
_entity.id
_entity.type
_entity.pdbx_description
1 polymer ?
#
loop_
_entity_poly.entity_id
_entity_poly.type
_entity_poly.pdbx_seq_one_letter_code
_entity_poly.pdbx_strand_id
1 'polypeptide(L)'
;MSCKILPDFVKDMKRDPSGRGITHLGKDGVLRTLSADYEVLDARGLNPEQIKNALACLPPGPIKKEDFRDVDGTKVTSREELFHPAPGILPTK
;
A
#
# COMPACT_ATOMS: atom_id res chain seq x y z
N MET A 1 22.72 8.51 -5.79
CA MET A 1 21.82 7.83 -4.82
C MET A 1 20.43 8.45 -4.97
N SER A 2 19.62 7.96 -5.91
CA SER A 2 18.26 8.49 -6.11
C SER A 2 17.41 8.07 -4.91
N CYS A 3 17.23 9.00 -3.97
CA CYS A 3 16.21 8.88 -2.95
C CYS A 3 14.88 9.00 -3.69
N LYS A 4 14.27 7.88 -4.06
CA LYS A 4 13.01 7.89 -4.79
C LYS A 4 11.94 8.43 -3.85
N ILE A 5 11.46 9.64 -4.16
CA ILE A 5 10.46 10.34 -3.37
C ILE A 5 9.19 9.50 -3.44
N LEU A 6 8.79 8.92 -2.30
CA LEU A 6 7.46 8.33 -2.18
C LEU A 6 6.43 9.39 -2.56
N PRO A 7 5.36 9.04 -3.30
CA PRO A 7 4.34 10.00 -3.69
C PRO A 7 3.89 10.85 -2.50
N ASP A 8 3.68 12.16 -2.70
CA ASP A 8 3.48 13.10 -1.59
C ASP A 8 2.36 12.69 -0.64
N PHE A 9 1.31 12.07 -1.15
CA PHE A 9 0.19 11.59 -0.35
C PHE A 9 0.56 10.55 0.71
N VAL A 10 1.68 9.83 0.55
CA VAL A 10 2.16 8.85 1.55
C VAL A 10 2.64 9.54 2.83
N LYS A 11 2.96 10.84 2.75
CA LYS A 11 3.33 11.67 3.91
C LYS A 11 2.11 12.02 4.77
N ASP A 12 0.94 12.12 4.14
CA ASP A 12 -0.31 12.53 4.81
C ASP A 12 -1.07 11.35 5.43
N MET A 13 -0.70 10.10 5.10
CA MET A 13 -1.33 8.91 5.67
C MET A 13 -0.95 8.72 7.14
N LYS A 14 -1.92 8.27 7.95
CA LYS A 14 -1.66 7.95 9.37
C LYS A 14 -0.59 6.86 9.49
N ARG A 15 0.28 6.99 10.48
CA ARG A 15 1.34 6.01 10.76
C ARG A 15 1.25 5.53 12.19
N ASP A 16 1.85 4.38 12.43
CA ASP A 16 2.00 3.84 13.77
C ASP A 16 2.84 4.80 14.63
N PRO A 17 2.33 5.28 15.77
CA PRO A 17 3.02 6.26 16.60
C PRO A 17 4.29 5.71 17.25
N SER A 18 4.43 4.37 17.36
CA SER A 18 5.66 3.75 17.85
C SER A 18 6.75 3.66 16.77
N GLY A 19 6.43 4.00 15.52
CA GLY A 19 7.35 3.90 14.38
C GLY A 19 7.65 2.47 13.92
N ARG A 20 6.98 1.47 14.50
CA ARG A 20 7.16 0.04 14.19
C ARG A 20 6.14 -0.49 13.17
N GLY A 21 5.25 0.37 12.70
CA GLY A 21 4.32 0.05 11.63
C GLY A 21 4.99 -0.07 10.27
N ILE A 22 4.25 -0.59 9.30
CA ILE A 22 4.73 -0.79 7.92
C ILE A 22 3.78 -0.16 6.91
N THR A 23 4.32 0.20 5.74
CA THR A 23 3.53 0.60 4.58
C THR A 23 3.49 -0.57 3.60
N HIS A 24 2.30 -0.98 3.19
CA HIS A 24 2.08 -2.13 2.33
C HIS A 24 1.22 -1.77 1.13
N LEU A 25 1.64 -2.16 -0.07
CA LEU A 25 0.84 -2.06 -1.30
C LEU A 25 0.21 -3.43 -1.59
N GLY A 26 -1.10 -3.54 -1.39
CA GLY A 26 -1.85 -4.77 -1.66
C GLY A 26 -2.07 -5.01 -3.15
N LYS A 27 -2.28 -6.28 -3.54
CA LYS A 27 -2.57 -6.67 -4.94
C LYS A 27 -3.90 -6.13 -5.47
N ASP A 28 -4.73 -5.59 -4.59
CA ASP A 28 -5.94 -4.83 -4.88
C ASP A 28 -5.65 -3.37 -5.28
N GLY A 29 -4.39 -2.94 -5.30
CA GLY A 29 -4.00 -1.58 -5.68
C GLY A 29 -4.18 -0.56 -4.56
N VAL A 30 -4.42 -1.02 -3.33
CA VAL A 30 -4.63 -0.16 -2.16
C VAL A 30 -3.32 -0.10 -1.37
N LEU A 31 -2.86 1.12 -1.12
CA LEU A 31 -1.76 1.39 -0.20
C LEU A 31 -2.32 1.48 1.22
N ARG A 32 -1.76 0.71 2.14
CA ARG A 32 -2.17 0.66 3.54
C ARG A 32 -0.99 0.97 4.45
N THR A 33 -1.26 1.66 5.54
CA THR A 33 -0.34 1.73 6.68
C THR A 33 -0.86 0.83 7.77
N LEU A 34 0.03 0.00 8.32
CA LEU A 34 -0.28 -0.99 9.33
C LEU A 34 0.40 -0.62 10.64
N SER A 35 -0.27 -0.90 11.76
CA SER A 35 0.33 -0.83 13.10
C SER A 35 1.40 -1.91 13.28
N ALA A 36 2.14 -1.87 14.40
CA ALA A 36 3.03 -2.96 14.79
C ALA A 36 2.33 -4.32 14.91
N ASP A 37 1.00 -4.31 15.13
CA ASP A 37 0.15 -5.49 15.25
C ASP A 37 -0.54 -5.87 13.94
N TYR A 38 -0.15 -5.26 12.83
CA TYR A 38 -0.69 -5.49 11.49
C TYR A 38 -2.16 -5.04 11.32
N GLU A 39 -2.64 -4.14 12.19
CA GLU A 39 -3.94 -3.52 12.04
C GLU A 39 -3.88 -2.35 11.04
N VAL A 40 -4.87 -2.20 10.18
CA VAL A 40 -4.92 -1.12 9.20
C VAL A 40 -5.22 0.22 9.88
N LEU A 41 -4.25 1.13 9.84
CA LEU A 41 -4.36 2.49 10.40
C LEU A 41 -4.92 3.48 9.38
N ASP A 42 -4.50 3.33 8.12
CA ASP A 42 -4.96 4.13 6.99
C ASP A 42 -4.91 3.32 5.70
N ALA A 43 -5.76 3.69 4.74
CA ALA A 43 -5.90 3.00 3.48
C ALA A 43 -6.25 3.98 2.36
N ARG A 44 -5.59 3.83 1.22
CA ARG A 44 -5.83 4.66 0.03
C ARG A 44 -5.74 3.82 -1.24
N GLY A 45 -6.83 3.81 -1.99
CA GLY A 45 -6.84 3.31 -3.36
C GLY A 45 -5.94 4.14 -4.26
N LEU A 46 -5.01 3.47 -4.98
CA LEU A 46 -4.13 4.12 -5.94
C LEU A 46 -4.61 3.86 -7.36
N ASN A 47 -4.48 4.87 -8.21
CA ASN A 47 -4.71 4.68 -9.65
C ASN A 47 -3.52 3.93 -10.30
N PRO A 48 -3.67 3.39 -11.52
CA PRO A 48 -2.61 2.61 -12.18
C PRO A 48 -1.26 3.35 -12.33
N GLU A 49 -1.27 4.67 -12.51
CA GLU A 49 -0.04 5.47 -12.61
C GLU A 49 0.66 5.62 -11.25
N GLN A 50 -0.11 5.88 -10.19
CA GLN A 50 0.39 5.95 -8.82
C GLN A 50 0.95 4.61 -8.35
N ILE A 51 0.32 3.49 -8.73
CA ILE A 51 0.84 2.14 -8.47
C ILE A 51 2.21 1.96 -9.12
N LYS A 52 2.37 2.31 -10.41
CA LYS A 52 3.67 2.25 -11.11
C LYS A 52 4.74 3.08 -10.41
N ASN A 53 4.39 4.29 -9.97
CA ASN A 53 5.31 5.18 -9.25
C ASN A 53 5.70 4.62 -7.88
N ALA A 54 4.74 4.08 -7.12
CA ALA A 54 5.00 3.43 -5.84
C ALA A 54 5.92 2.21 -6.01
N LEU A 55 5.62 1.33 -6.98
CA LEU A 55 6.45 0.17 -7.32
C LEU A 55 7.87 0.56 -7.76
N ALA A 56 8.03 1.71 -8.42
CA ALA A 56 9.34 2.21 -8.77
C ALA A 56 10.15 2.62 -7.52
N CYS A 57 9.50 3.09 -6.46
CA CYS A 57 10.14 3.52 -5.22
C CYS A 57 10.51 2.37 -4.27
N LEU A 58 9.79 1.26 -4.32
CA LEU A 58 10.05 0.10 -3.49
C LEU A 58 11.36 -0.61 -3.92
N PRO A 59 12.13 -1.16 -2.97
CA PRO A 59 13.28 -2.00 -3.29
C PRO A 59 12.81 -3.23 -4.10
N PRO A 60 13.67 -3.77 -5.00
CA PRO A 60 13.37 -5.02 -5.68
C PRO A 60 13.11 -6.11 -4.62
N GLY A 61 11.89 -6.61 -4.60
CA GLY A 61 11.41 -7.57 -3.61
C GLY A 61 10.46 -8.59 -4.26
N PRO A 62 9.68 -9.35 -3.48
CA PRO A 62 8.78 -10.38 -4.02
C PRO A 62 7.60 -9.80 -4.82
N ILE A 63 7.40 -8.48 -4.77
CA ILE A 63 6.35 -7.76 -5.49
C ILE A 63 6.72 -7.68 -6.96
N LYS A 64 6.04 -8.48 -7.78
CA LYS A 64 6.18 -8.50 -9.23
C LYS A 64 5.33 -7.38 -9.84
N LYS A 65 5.91 -6.55 -10.71
CA LYS A 65 5.15 -5.50 -11.42
C LYS A 65 4.01 -6.08 -12.25
N GLU A 66 4.17 -7.33 -12.67
CA GLU A 66 3.18 -8.09 -13.42
C GLU A 66 1.91 -8.34 -12.61
N ASP A 67 2.01 -8.45 -11.27
CA ASP A 67 0.86 -8.67 -10.38
C ASP A 67 -0.08 -7.45 -10.32
N PHE A 68 0.36 -6.29 -10.83
CA PHE A 68 -0.39 -5.04 -10.83
C PHE A 68 -0.84 -4.60 -12.22
N ARG A 69 -0.71 -5.48 -13.23
CA ARG A 69 -1.22 -5.20 -14.57
C ARG A 69 -2.75 -5.11 -14.46
N ASP A 70 -3.30 -3.98 -14.90
CA ASP A 70 -4.74 -3.68 -14.90
C ASP A 70 -5.39 -3.54 -13.50
N VAL A 71 -4.58 -3.39 -12.45
CA VAL A 71 -5.07 -3.11 -11.10
C VAL A 71 -5.33 -1.61 -10.92
N ASP A 72 -6.52 -1.29 -10.41
CA ASP A 72 -6.94 0.08 -10.09
C ASP A 72 -7.59 0.10 -8.71
N GLY A 73 -6.81 0.50 -7.70
CA GLY A 73 -7.25 0.56 -6.32
C GLY A 73 -8.27 1.66 -6.05
N THR A 74 -8.45 2.63 -6.95
CA THR A 74 -9.50 3.66 -6.79
C THR A 74 -10.92 3.09 -6.90
N LYS A 75 -11.04 1.87 -7.44
CA LYS A 75 -12.30 1.11 -7.49
C LYS A 75 -12.66 0.44 -6.17
N VAL A 76 -11.70 0.33 -5.23
CA VAL A 76 -11.96 -0.16 -3.87
C VAL A 76 -12.52 0.99 -3.05
N THR A 77 -13.85 1.07 -3.01
CA THR A 77 -14.58 2.22 -2.44
C THR A 77 -15.19 1.93 -1.07
N SER A 78 -15.39 0.65 -0.72
CA SER A 78 -15.99 0.29 0.55
C SER A 78 -14.96 0.39 1.69
N ARG A 79 -15.40 0.90 2.84
CA ARG A 79 -14.54 0.94 4.03
C ARG A 79 -14.12 -0.46 4.47
N GLU A 80 -14.99 -1.43 4.30
CA GLU A 80 -14.69 -2.83 4.63
C GLU A 80 -13.52 -3.35 3.79
N GLU A 81 -13.56 -3.22 2.47
CA GLU A 81 -12.44 -3.70 1.63
C GLU A 81 -11.14 -2.92 1.87
N LEU A 82 -11.25 -1.63 2.21
CA LEU A 82 -10.08 -0.80 2.52
C LEU A 82 -9.39 -1.21 3.83
N PHE A 83 -10.15 -1.51 4.89
CA PHE A 83 -9.58 -1.78 6.24
C PHE A 83 -9.57 -3.26 6.63
N HIS A 84 -10.37 -4.09 5.96
CA HIS A 84 -10.51 -5.54 6.15
C HIS A 84 -10.43 -6.25 4.79
N PRO A 85 -9.27 -6.22 4.13
CA PRO A 85 -9.12 -6.84 2.82
C PRO A 85 -9.22 -8.36 2.90
N ALA A 86 -9.48 -8.98 1.74
CA ALA A 86 -9.54 -10.43 1.61
C ALA A 86 -8.26 -11.12 2.14
N PRO A 87 -8.38 -12.35 2.69
CA PRO A 87 -7.25 -13.12 3.16
C PRO A 87 -6.14 -13.21 2.10
N GLY A 88 -4.89 -12.99 2.51
CA GLY A 88 -3.72 -13.04 1.63
C GLY A 88 -3.35 -11.71 0.94
N ILE A 89 -4.14 -10.63 1.14
CA ILE A 89 -3.76 -9.29 0.67
C ILE A 89 -2.77 -8.62 1.63
N LEU A 90 -2.98 -8.74 2.94
CA LEU A 90 -2.06 -8.21 3.95
C LEU A 90 -0.80 -9.09 4.07
N PRO A 91 0.34 -8.50 4.47
CA PRO A 91 1.54 -9.27 4.76
C PRO A 91 1.30 -10.18 5.96
N THR A 92 1.93 -11.36 5.96
CA THR A 92 1.94 -12.27 7.10
C THR A 92 2.95 -11.79 8.15
N LYS A 93 2.59 -11.90 9.44
CA LYS A 93 3.53 -11.69 10.56
C LYS A 93 4.71 -12.65 10.49
#